data_AF-A0A560HG22-F1
#
_entry.id   AF-A0A560HG22-F1
#
_cell.length_a   1.000
_cell.length_b   1.000
_cell.length_c   1.000
_cell.angle_alpha   90.00
_cell.angle_beta   90.00
_cell.angle_gamma   90.00
#
_symmetry.space_group_name_H-M   'P 1'
#
loop_
_entity.id
_entity.type
_entity.pdbx_description
1 polymer ?
#
loop_
_entity_poly.entity_id
_entity_poly.type
_entity_poly.pdbx_seq_one_letter_code
_entity_poly.pdbx_strand_id
1 'polypeptide(L)'
;MDGWQRRYRLSNGPGGLGVSCTGEGLALAGVPLLAKGAGGFRARPAAEVAVLLGRAYAGAEPGAAVLPGLAKIADALNRGDLAQAMIRAVHLRLPELDWDAAVRLTRANDNLAKYSPDQLRDDHGRWTTEGGGAEDAAKPQAGLALRTNAQAQGAPHACGVLRVEEKDILPPAKAKELFNSEYKKLQDEGLLSTQGFIEGKILPNFEFVPQFGSLRPGDRALPFSTLKAAKKDADKYNGKIVGGYTEGNYSQIFLTAAAPTYIPGLGYTTPQQTMRFAILHEWGHQQQGGQCRDSECCADSYALEHMGGKK
;
A
#
# COMPACT_ATOMS: atom_id res chain seq x y z
N MET A 1 -32.48 -4.56 -11.00
CA MET A 1 -31.82 -3.24 -11.05
C MET A 1 -30.86 -3.23 -12.23
N ASP A 2 -31.38 -2.67 -13.32
CA ASP A 2 -30.74 -1.98 -14.44
C ASP A 2 -29.45 -2.56 -15.01
N GLY A 3 -29.64 -3.38 -16.06
CA GLY A 3 -28.64 -3.70 -17.07
C GLY A 3 -28.28 -2.49 -17.93
N TRP A 4 -27.76 -1.44 -17.29
CA TRP A 4 -27.03 -0.37 -17.95
C TRP A 4 -25.91 -1.02 -18.76
N GLN A 5 -25.99 -0.89 -20.08
CA GLN A 5 -24.96 -1.33 -21.02
C GLN A 5 -23.60 -0.90 -20.48
N ARG A 6 -22.78 -1.85 -20.03
CA ARG A 6 -21.40 -1.56 -19.61
C ARG A 6 -20.71 -0.90 -20.79
N ARG A 7 -20.48 0.41 -20.69
CA ARG A 7 -19.79 1.18 -21.73
C ARG A 7 -18.31 0.89 -21.57
N TYR A 8 -17.75 0.17 -22.52
CA TYR A 8 -16.31 -0.04 -22.63
C TYR A 8 -15.71 1.16 -23.36
N ARG A 9 -14.69 1.78 -22.76
CA ARG A 9 -14.01 2.96 -23.30
C ARG A 9 -12.52 2.88 -23.00
N LEU A 10 -11.75 3.72 -23.68
CA LEU A 10 -10.36 3.95 -23.31
C LEU A 10 -10.26 5.00 -22.21
N SER A 11 -9.33 4.76 -21.29
CA SER A 11 -8.98 5.65 -20.18
C SER A 11 -7.56 6.17 -20.40
N ASN A 12 -7.31 6.82 -21.55
CA ASN A 12 -5.99 7.36 -21.92
C ASN A 12 -5.56 8.58 -21.08
N GLY A 13 -6.46 9.09 -20.22
CA GLY A 13 -6.15 10.16 -19.30
C GLY A 13 -5.29 9.69 -18.12
N PRO A 14 -4.52 10.59 -17.50
CA PRO A 14 -3.79 10.31 -16.27
C PRO A 14 -4.73 9.73 -15.19
N GLY A 15 -4.25 8.73 -14.43
CA GLY A 15 -5.03 8.09 -13.38
C GLY A 15 -6.21 7.22 -13.85
N GLY A 16 -6.33 6.96 -15.16
CA GLY A 16 -7.36 6.07 -15.69
C GLY A 16 -7.24 4.65 -15.13
N LEU A 17 -8.31 4.13 -14.53
CA LEU A 17 -8.39 2.75 -14.00
C LEU A 17 -8.86 1.72 -15.05
N GLY A 18 -9.09 2.17 -16.29
CA GLY A 18 -9.50 1.33 -17.41
C GLY A 18 -8.35 0.95 -18.34
N VAL A 19 -8.71 0.51 -19.55
CA VAL A 19 -7.77 0.20 -20.62
C VAL A 19 -7.27 1.50 -21.25
N SER A 20 -5.96 1.67 -21.35
CA SER A 20 -5.33 2.75 -22.12
C SER A 20 -4.59 2.17 -23.33
N CYS A 21 -4.72 2.81 -24.49
CA CYS A 21 -3.99 2.45 -25.70
C CYS A 21 -3.41 3.72 -26.33
N THR A 22 -2.08 3.83 -26.35
CA THR A 22 -1.32 4.96 -26.87
C THR A 22 -0.15 4.45 -27.72
N GLY A 23 0.69 5.36 -28.23
CA GLY A 23 1.93 4.99 -28.93
C GLY A 23 2.93 4.19 -28.07
N GLU A 24 2.78 4.24 -26.73
CA GLU A 24 3.60 3.46 -25.80
C GLU A 24 3.08 2.04 -25.55
N GLY A 25 1.92 1.70 -26.10
CA GLY A 25 1.36 0.35 -26.02
C GLY A 25 -0.04 0.31 -25.42
N LEU A 26 -0.41 -0.87 -24.92
CA LEU A 26 -1.68 -1.14 -24.27
C LEU A 26 -1.44 -1.48 -22.80
N ALA A 27 -2.16 -0.82 -21.91
CA ALA A 27 -2.12 -1.04 -20.47
C ALA A 27 -3.52 -1.09 -19.86
N LEU A 28 -3.65 -1.68 -18.68
CA LEU A 28 -4.85 -1.68 -17.84
C LEU A 28 -4.48 -1.06 -16.49
N ALA A 29 -5.12 0.05 -16.12
CA ALA A 29 -4.78 0.83 -14.93
C ALA A 29 -3.27 1.16 -14.81
N GLY A 30 -2.63 1.46 -15.95
CA GLY A 30 -1.19 1.73 -16.03
C GLY A 30 -0.28 0.49 -16.05
N VAL A 31 -0.81 -0.72 -15.89
CA VAL A 31 -0.02 -1.96 -15.98
C VAL A 31 0.02 -2.46 -17.43
N PRO A 32 1.21 -2.63 -18.05
CA PRO A 32 1.32 -3.01 -19.45
C PRO A 32 0.86 -4.44 -19.70
N LEU A 33 -0.02 -4.60 -20.70
CA LEU A 33 -0.49 -5.90 -21.20
C LEU A 33 0.29 -6.38 -22.43
N LEU A 34 1.07 -5.48 -23.04
CA LEU A 34 2.01 -5.78 -24.13
C LEU A 34 3.44 -5.56 -23.65
N ALA A 35 4.37 -6.34 -24.19
CA ALA A 35 5.80 -6.12 -24.03
C ALA A 35 6.36 -5.41 -25.29
N LYS A 36 7.27 -4.45 -25.09
CA LYS A 36 7.98 -3.75 -26.17
C LYS A 36 9.40 -4.33 -26.26
N GLY A 37 9.78 -4.83 -27.43
CA GLY A 37 11.12 -5.37 -27.71
C GLY A 37 11.71 -4.78 -28.99
N ALA A 38 12.86 -5.29 -29.43
CA ALA A 38 13.54 -4.83 -30.65
C ALA A 38 12.67 -4.95 -31.92
N GLY A 39 11.77 -5.95 -31.96
CA GLY A 39 10.81 -6.16 -33.05
C GLY A 39 9.47 -5.43 -32.89
N GLY A 40 9.37 -4.48 -31.95
CA GLY A 40 8.11 -3.77 -31.64
C GLY A 40 7.34 -4.39 -30.48
N PHE A 41 6.02 -4.16 -30.47
CA PHE A 41 5.09 -4.67 -29.49
C PHE A 41 4.74 -6.15 -29.72
N ARG A 42 4.64 -6.91 -28.64
CA ARG A 42 4.11 -8.27 -28.60
C ARG A 42 3.18 -8.44 -27.41
N ALA A 43 2.19 -9.33 -27.53
CA ALA A 43 1.42 -9.74 -26.37
C ALA A 43 2.36 -10.35 -25.31
N ARG A 44 2.10 -10.05 -24.03
CA ARG A 44 2.77 -10.76 -22.93
C ARG A 44 2.41 -12.25 -22.97
N PRO A 45 3.24 -13.13 -22.38
CA PRO A 45 2.93 -14.55 -22.27
C PRO A 45 1.52 -14.77 -21.69
N ALA A 46 0.78 -15.74 -22.26
CA ALA A 46 -0.62 -15.98 -21.90
C ALA A 46 -0.81 -16.23 -20.39
N ALA A 47 0.12 -16.96 -19.76
CA ALA A 47 0.11 -17.22 -18.32
C ALA A 47 0.23 -15.94 -17.49
N GLU A 48 1.10 -15.01 -17.89
CA GLU A 48 1.24 -13.71 -17.20
C GLU A 48 -0.03 -12.88 -17.32
N VAL A 49 -0.59 -12.78 -18.53
CA VAL A 49 -1.84 -12.04 -18.77
C VAL A 49 -2.98 -12.63 -17.95
N ALA A 50 -3.09 -13.97 -17.89
CA ALA A 50 -4.10 -14.64 -17.08
C ALA A 50 -3.95 -14.32 -15.58
N VAL A 51 -2.73 -14.34 -15.05
CA VAL A 51 -2.46 -13.95 -13.65
C VAL A 51 -2.86 -12.51 -13.38
N LEU A 52 -2.46 -11.58 -14.24
CA LEU A 52 -2.79 -10.16 -14.11
C LEU A 52 -4.30 -9.93 -14.07
N LEU A 53 -5.00 -10.46 -15.07
CA LEU A 53 -6.43 -10.24 -15.19
C LEU A 53 -7.23 -10.98 -14.11
N GLY A 54 -6.81 -12.18 -13.71
CA GLY A 54 -7.43 -12.91 -12.60
C GLY A 54 -7.30 -12.15 -11.27
N ARG A 55 -6.20 -11.43 -11.05
CA ARG A 55 -6.02 -10.56 -9.87
C ARG A 55 -6.83 -9.27 -9.95
N ALA A 56 -6.96 -8.69 -11.13
CA ALA A 56 -7.77 -7.51 -11.36
C ALA A 56 -9.27 -7.80 -11.11
N TYR A 57 -9.80 -8.87 -11.69
CA TYR A 57 -11.25 -9.11 -11.75
C TYR A 57 -11.81 -10.19 -10.81
N ALA A 58 -11.00 -10.71 -9.87
CA ALA A 58 -11.40 -11.57 -8.73
C ALA A 58 -12.69 -12.40 -8.96
N GLY A 59 -12.60 -13.45 -9.78
CA GLY A 59 -13.70 -14.39 -10.03
C GLY A 59 -14.56 -14.09 -11.27
N ALA A 60 -14.36 -12.95 -11.92
CA ALA A 60 -14.84 -12.73 -13.29
C ALA A 60 -13.71 -13.06 -14.27
N GLU A 61 -13.80 -14.24 -14.89
CA GLU A 61 -12.86 -14.64 -15.94
C GLU A 61 -12.95 -13.64 -17.10
N PRO A 62 -11.83 -13.03 -17.52
CA PRO A 62 -11.79 -12.24 -18.73
C PRO A 62 -12.23 -13.13 -19.89
N GLY A 63 -13.02 -12.57 -20.81
CA GLY A 63 -13.50 -13.35 -21.95
C GLY A 63 -12.33 -13.99 -22.73
N ALA A 64 -12.51 -15.23 -23.20
CA ALA A 64 -11.50 -15.99 -23.94
C ALA A 64 -10.91 -15.23 -25.17
N ALA A 65 -11.60 -14.19 -25.64
CA ALA A 65 -11.18 -13.32 -26.73
C ALA A 65 -10.04 -12.34 -26.39
N VAL A 66 -9.64 -12.19 -25.12
CA VAL A 66 -8.63 -11.18 -24.73
C VAL A 66 -7.27 -11.46 -25.38
N LEU A 67 -6.74 -12.69 -25.29
CA LEU A 67 -5.41 -13.01 -25.80
C LEU A 67 -5.28 -12.82 -27.32
N PRO A 68 -6.19 -13.33 -28.18
CA PRO A 68 -6.15 -13.02 -29.61
C PRO A 68 -6.32 -11.53 -29.90
N GLY A 69 -7.07 -10.80 -29.05
CA GLY A 69 -7.23 -9.36 -29.15
C GLY A 69 -5.91 -8.61 -28.91
N LEU A 70 -5.15 -9.00 -27.90
CA LEU A 70 -3.83 -8.41 -27.58
C LEU A 70 -2.85 -8.54 -28.75
N ALA A 71 -2.79 -9.70 -29.40
CA ALA A 71 -1.93 -9.90 -30.58
C ALA A 71 -2.31 -8.94 -31.72
N LYS A 72 -3.61 -8.82 -32.03
CA LYS A 72 -4.09 -7.91 -33.09
C LYS A 72 -3.83 -6.43 -32.77
N ILE A 73 -3.86 -6.05 -31.49
CA ILE A 73 -3.52 -4.68 -31.05
C ILE A 73 -2.03 -4.43 -31.24
N ALA A 74 -1.16 -5.37 -30.82
CA ALA A 74 0.27 -5.28 -31.02
C ALA A 74 0.64 -5.14 -32.52
N ASP A 75 0.02 -5.93 -33.40
CA ASP A 75 0.21 -5.83 -34.84
C ASP A 75 -0.19 -4.46 -35.41
N ALA A 76 -1.28 -3.86 -34.91
CA ALA A 76 -1.71 -2.53 -35.33
C ALA A 76 -0.72 -1.45 -34.87
N LEU A 77 -0.24 -1.53 -33.63
CA LEU A 77 0.79 -0.62 -33.10
C LEU A 77 2.11 -0.73 -33.88
N ASN A 78 2.52 -1.96 -34.24
CA ASN A 78 3.75 -2.19 -35.02
C ASN A 78 3.67 -1.61 -36.44
N ARG A 79 2.48 -1.49 -37.02
CA ARG A 79 2.26 -0.81 -38.30
C ARG A 79 2.11 0.72 -38.17
N GLY A 80 2.18 1.27 -36.96
CA GLY A 80 1.91 2.69 -36.70
C GLY A 80 0.42 3.07 -36.78
N ASP A 81 -0.49 2.10 -36.83
CA ASP A 81 -1.94 2.33 -36.95
C ASP A 81 -2.59 2.42 -35.56
N LEU A 82 -2.36 3.56 -34.90
CA LEU A 82 -2.85 3.82 -33.54
C LEU A 82 -4.39 3.79 -33.47
N ALA A 83 -5.08 4.26 -34.51
CA ALA A 83 -6.54 4.27 -34.55
C ALA A 83 -7.11 2.83 -34.52
N GLN A 84 -6.56 1.92 -35.33
CA GLN A 84 -6.96 0.51 -35.28
C GLN A 84 -6.61 -0.14 -33.93
N ALA A 85 -5.45 0.18 -33.35
CA ALA A 85 -5.08 -0.32 -32.03
C ALA A 85 -6.10 0.10 -30.96
N MET A 86 -6.48 1.38 -30.94
CA MET A 86 -7.47 1.94 -30.01
C MET A 86 -8.86 1.31 -30.17
N ILE A 87 -9.36 1.16 -31.41
CA ILE A 87 -10.65 0.50 -31.68
C ILE A 87 -10.64 -0.94 -31.15
N ARG A 88 -9.57 -1.69 -31.44
CA ARG A 88 -9.42 -3.09 -30.97
C ARG A 88 -9.32 -3.18 -29.45
N ALA A 89 -8.66 -2.23 -28.81
CA ALA A 89 -8.55 -2.15 -27.36
C ALA A 89 -9.93 -2.00 -26.69
N VAL A 90 -10.82 -1.15 -27.23
CA VAL A 90 -12.21 -1.05 -26.76
C VAL A 90 -12.96 -2.39 -26.92
N HIS A 91 -12.71 -3.11 -28.00
CA HIS A 91 -13.31 -4.42 -28.26
C HIS A 91 -12.81 -5.55 -27.35
N LEU A 92 -11.75 -5.35 -26.55
CA LEU A 92 -11.41 -6.29 -25.47
C LEU A 92 -12.49 -6.36 -24.39
N ARG A 93 -13.33 -5.31 -24.27
CA ARG A 93 -14.44 -5.24 -23.31
C ARG A 93 -14.00 -5.50 -21.86
N LEU A 94 -12.81 -5.02 -21.51
CA LEU A 94 -12.32 -5.04 -20.13
C LEU A 94 -13.01 -3.92 -19.34
N PRO A 95 -13.74 -4.22 -18.25
CA PRO A 95 -14.33 -3.20 -17.40
C PRO A 95 -13.26 -2.30 -16.76
N GLU A 96 -13.61 -1.04 -16.46
CA GLU A 96 -12.78 -0.21 -15.58
C GLU A 96 -12.64 -0.89 -14.21
N LEU A 97 -11.45 -0.77 -13.62
CA LEU A 97 -11.16 -1.30 -12.30
C LEU A 97 -11.61 -0.31 -11.23
N ASP A 98 -12.01 -0.83 -10.08
CA ASP A 98 -11.93 -0.04 -8.85
C ASP A 98 -10.47 0.08 -8.38
N TRP A 99 -10.24 0.93 -7.39
CA TRP A 99 -8.90 1.18 -6.87
C TRP A 99 -8.25 -0.07 -6.28
N ASP A 100 -8.99 -0.90 -5.56
CA ASP A 100 -8.44 -2.12 -4.95
C ASP A 100 -7.99 -3.12 -6.03
N ALA A 101 -8.80 -3.29 -7.08
CA ALA A 101 -8.46 -4.09 -8.25
C ALA A 101 -7.21 -3.60 -8.97
N ALA A 102 -7.07 -2.28 -9.16
CA ALA A 102 -5.86 -1.70 -9.77
C ALA A 102 -4.61 -1.93 -8.90
N VAL A 103 -4.74 -1.85 -7.58
CA VAL A 103 -3.65 -2.14 -6.63
C VAL A 103 -3.27 -3.63 -6.69
N ARG A 104 -4.24 -4.54 -6.70
CA ARG A 104 -3.99 -6.00 -6.87
C ARG A 104 -3.28 -6.30 -8.18
N LEU A 105 -3.71 -5.66 -9.28
CA LEU A 105 -3.11 -5.80 -10.60
C LEU A 105 -1.64 -5.32 -10.62
N THR A 106 -1.37 -4.15 -10.02
CA THR A 106 -0.02 -3.58 -9.93
C THR A 106 0.93 -4.52 -9.19
N ARG A 107 0.52 -5.05 -8.03
CA ARG A 107 1.35 -6.01 -7.28
C ARG A 107 1.58 -7.32 -8.03
N ALA A 108 0.56 -7.81 -8.74
CA ALA A 108 0.72 -9.00 -9.56
C ALA A 108 1.80 -8.77 -10.63
N ASN A 109 1.82 -7.58 -11.24
CA ASN A 109 2.87 -7.20 -12.17
C ASN A 109 4.27 -7.14 -11.52
N ASP A 110 4.39 -6.52 -10.34
CA ASP A 110 5.66 -6.44 -9.61
C ASP A 110 6.19 -7.83 -9.24
N ASN A 111 5.30 -8.73 -8.83
CA ASN A 111 5.65 -10.12 -8.53
C ASN A 111 6.09 -10.89 -9.78
N LEU A 112 5.46 -10.64 -10.93
CA LEU A 112 5.89 -11.20 -12.21
C LEU A 112 7.26 -10.66 -12.63
N ALA A 113 7.55 -9.39 -12.39
CA ALA A 113 8.86 -8.80 -12.70
C ALA A 113 9.99 -9.41 -11.85
N LYS A 114 9.69 -9.82 -10.61
CA LYS A 114 10.65 -10.54 -9.74
C LYS A 114 10.91 -11.98 -10.19
N TYR A 115 9.99 -12.58 -10.94
CA TYR A 115 10.09 -13.96 -11.40
C TYR A 115 10.68 -14.01 -12.81
N SER A 116 11.93 -14.44 -12.94
CA SER A 116 12.44 -14.90 -14.24
C SER A 116 12.27 -16.42 -14.34
N PRO A 117 11.52 -16.94 -15.32
CA PRO A 117 11.46 -18.39 -15.56
C PRO A 117 12.83 -18.98 -15.92
N ASP A 118 13.76 -18.16 -16.41
CA ASP A 118 15.11 -18.56 -16.79
C ASP A 118 16.12 -18.48 -15.62
N GLN A 119 15.68 -18.09 -14.41
CA GLN A 119 16.57 -18.11 -13.24
C GLN A 119 16.87 -19.55 -12.80
N LEU A 120 18.16 -19.85 -12.67
CA LEU A 120 18.66 -21.15 -12.26
C LEU A 120 18.05 -21.60 -10.93
N ARG A 121 17.48 -22.80 -10.95
CA ARG A 121 16.97 -23.52 -9.78
C ARG A 121 17.91 -24.67 -9.47
N ASP A 122 18.04 -25.02 -8.20
CA ASP A 122 18.66 -26.29 -7.83
C ASP A 122 17.74 -27.47 -8.21
N ASP A 123 18.24 -28.69 -8.11
CA ASP A 123 17.49 -29.92 -8.41
C ASP A 123 16.23 -30.10 -7.52
N HIS A 124 16.10 -29.28 -6.48
CA HIS A 124 14.97 -29.29 -5.53
C HIS A 124 14.01 -28.11 -5.77
N GLY A 125 14.18 -27.35 -6.86
CA GLY A 125 13.33 -26.20 -7.20
C GLY A 125 13.54 -24.98 -6.32
N ARG A 126 14.56 -24.96 -5.47
CA ARG A 126 14.95 -23.79 -4.67
C ARG A 126 15.77 -22.84 -5.52
N TRP A 127 15.70 -21.57 -5.13
CA TRP A 127 16.54 -20.53 -5.69
C TRP A 127 18.00 -20.82 -5.35
N THR A 128 18.86 -20.88 -6.35
CA THR A 128 20.31 -20.99 -6.13
C THR A 128 20.79 -19.67 -5.53
N THR A 129 21.47 -19.74 -4.38
CA THR A 129 21.83 -18.59 -3.53
C THR A 129 23.03 -17.79 -4.02
N GLU A 130 23.40 -17.85 -5.30
CA GLU A 130 24.53 -17.05 -5.82
C GLU A 130 24.24 -15.53 -5.92
N GLY A 131 23.19 -15.02 -5.27
CA GLY A 131 23.02 -13.58 -5.07
C GLY A 131 22.04 -13.22 -3.96
N GLY A 132 22.54 -12.97 -2.74
CA GLY A 132 21.84 -12.19 -1.70
C GLY A 132 21.65 -12.94 -0.38
N GLY A 133 22.58 -12.72 0.56
CA GLY A 133 22.62 -13.40 1.85
C GLY A 133 21.62 -12.88 2.90
N ALA A 134 21.10 -13.82 3.69
CA ALA A 134 20.59 -13.61 5.04
C ALA A 134 20.49 -14.97 5.77
N GLU A 135 21.42 -15.21 6.71
CA GLU A 135 21.28 -16.09 7.87
C GLU A 135 21.08 -15.13 9.07
N ASP A 136 20.15 -15.24 10.02
CA ASP A 136 19.58 -16.40 10.71
C ASP A 136 18.19 -16.05 11.28
N ALA A 137 17.27 -17.03 11.34
CA ALA A 137 16.00 -16.92 12.09
C ALA A 137 15.88 -18.07 13.11
N ALA A 138 15.75 -17.71 14.39
CA ALA A 138 15.54 -18.65 15.50
C ALA A 138 14.03 -18.84 15.83
N LYS A 139 13.71 -20.05 16.30
CA LYS A 139 12.37 -20.63 16.51
C LYS A 139 11.61 -20.07 17.75
N PRO A 140 10.25 -20.21 17.80
CA PRO A 140 9.40 -19.66 18.86
C PRO A 140 9.07 -20.67 19.98
N GLN A 141 8.71 -20.16 21.16
CA GLN A 141 7.98 -20.91 22.20
C GLN A 141 6.84 -20.07 22.81
N ALA A 142 5.76 -20.77 23.18
CA ALA A 142 4.46 -20.25 23.62
C ALA A 142 4.21 -20.44 25.14
N GLY A 143 3.34 -19.61 25.73
CA GLY A 143 2.73 -19.83 27.06
C GLY A 143 1.82 -18.67 27.53
N LEU A 144 0.58 -18.98 27.91
CA LEU A 144 -0.59 -18.11 28.22
C LEU A 144 -0.58 -17.39 29.60
N ALA A 145 -1.31 -16.26 29.71
CA ALA A 145 -2.39 -15.93 30.68
C ALA A 145 -2.45 -14.45 31.15
N LEU A 146 -3.61 -14.03 31.67
CA LEU A 146 -4.18 -12.66 31.62
C LEU A 146 -4.52 -12.11 33.04
N ARG A 147 -4.25 -10.80 33.31
CA ARG A 147 -5.10 -9.76 33.98
C ARG A 147 -4.45 -8.79 35.01
N THR A 148 -4.72 -7.50 34.73
CA THR A 148 -4.91 -6.27 35.53
C THR A 148 -3.85 -5.71 36.50
N ASN A 149 -3.49 -4.44 36.19
CA ASN A 149 -3.02 -3.32 37.02
C ASN A 149 -1.60 -3.37 37.64
N ALA A 150 -0.79 -2.36 37.26
CA ALA A 150 0.51 -1.93 37.80
C ALA A 150 1.83 -2.48 37.20
N GLN A 151 1.83 -3.41 36.24
CA GLN A 151 3.07 -4.02 35.67
C GLN A 151 3.39 -3.64 34.21
N ALA A 152 3.15 -2.40 33.80
CA ALA A 152 3.36 -1.97 32.40
C ALA A 152 4.83 -1.79 31.97
N GLN A 153 5.82 -2.22 32.77
CA GLN A 153 7.25 -2.07 32.45
C GLN A 153 7.97 -3.38 32.12
N GLY A 154 7.24 -4.49 31.96
CA GLY A 154 7.83 -5.80 31.63
C GLY A 154 6.96 -6.73 30.76
N ALA A 155 5.99 -6.20 30.01
CA ALA A 155 5.11 -7.01 29.17
C ALA A 155 5.73 -7.34 27.80
N PRO A 156 5.49 -8.54 27.23
CA PRO A 156 5.90 -8.85 25.86
C PRO A 156 5.17 -7.96 24.85
N HIS A 157 5.86 -7.66 23.75
CA HIS A 157 5.51 -6.72 22.70
C HIS A 157 4.04 -6.85 22.25
N ALA A 158 3.18 -5.94 22.73
CA ALA A 158 1.82 -5.78 22.23
C ALA A 158 1.85 -4.66 21.20
N CYS A 159 1.82 -5.05 19.92
CA CYS A 159 1.85 -4.12 18.79
C CYS A 159 0.72 -3.08 18.90
N GLY A 160 1.02 -1.83 18.56
CA GLY A 160 0.01 -0.81 18.31
C GLY A 160 -0.76 -0.22 19.49
N VAL A 161 -0.27 -0.28 20.74
CA VAL A 161 -0.87 0.51 21.85
C VAL A 161 0.15 1.44 22.48
N LEU A 162 0.07 2.72 22.12
CA LEU A 162 0.91 3.78 22.66
C LEU A 162 0.15 4.51 23.77
N ARG A 163 0.78 4.63 24.96
CA ARG A 163 0.20 5.39 26.06
C ARG A 163 0.49 6.87 25.85
N VAL A 164 -0.55 7.68 25.80
CA VAL A 164 -0.45 9.13 25.63
C VAL A 164 -1.21 9.84 26.76
N GLU A 165 -0.54 10.79 27.43
CA GLU A 165 -1.14 11.72 28.38
C GLU A 165 -1.35 13.07 27.72
N GLU A 166 -2.53 13.69 27.92
CA GLU A 166 -2.94 14.92 27.23
C GLU A 166 -1.98 16.10 27.45
N LYS A 167 -1.41 16.19 28.65
CA LYS A 167 -0.45 17.24 29.04
C LYS A 167 0.87 17.18 28.27
N ASP A 168 1.21 16.02 27.70
CA ASP A 168 2.49 15.80 27.03
C ASP A 168 2.36 15.92 25.50
N ILE A 169 1.15 16.17 25.00
CA ILE A 169 0.86 16.32 23.58
C ILE A 169 1.16 17.75 23.15
N LEU A 170 1.91 17.90 22.06
CA LEU A 170 2.18 19.22 21.51
C LEU A 170 0.88 19.94 21.10
N PRO A 171 0.80 21.27 21.25
CA PRO A 171 -0.31 22.05 20.71
C PRO A 171 -0.50 21.78 19.21
N PRO A 172 -1.75 21.81 18.67
CA PRO A 172 -2.02 21.41 17.28
C PRO A 172 -1.15 22.08 16.22
N ALA A 173 -0.83 23.37 16.38
CA ALA A 173 0.06 24.08 15.46
C ALA A 173 1.50 23.50 15.48
N LYS A 174 2.04 23.22 16.66
CA LYS A 174 3.38 22.62 16.83
C LYS A 174 3.42 21.17 16.39
N ALA A 175 2.34 20.41 16.64
CA ALA A 175 2.20 19.06 16.13
C ALA A 175 2.19 19.02 14.58
N LYS A 176 1.50 19.97 13.93
CA LYS A 176 1.49 20.10 12.47
C LYS A 176 2.85 20.50 11.91
N GLU A 177 3.53 21.45 12.53
CA GLU A 177 4.92 21.81 12.17
C GLU A 177 5.85 20.60 12.26
N LEU A 178 5.74 19.82 13.35
CA LEU A 178 6.51 18.61 13.56
C LEU A 178 6.22 17.54 12.51
N PHE A 179 4.94 17.26 12.23
CA PHE A 179 4.54 16.34 11.17
C PHE A 179 5.15 16.74 9.82
N ASN A 180 4.99 18.01 9.41
CA ASN A 180 5.52 18.49 8.14
C ASN A 180 7.05 18.34 8.07
N SER A 181 7.74 18.62 9.17
CA SER A 181 9.20 18.50 9.24
C SER A 181 9.66 17.05 9.12
N GLU A 182 9.06 16.12 9.86
CA GLU A 182 9.43 14.69 9.80
C GLU A 182 9.04 14.06 8.46
N TYR A 183 7.86 14.41 7.92
CA TYR A 183 7.43 13.96 6.60
C TYR A 183 8.44 14.39 5.52
N LYS A 184 8.86 15.66 5.52
CA LYS A 184 9.85 16.18 4.57
C LYS A 184 11.20 15.48 4.71
N LYS A 185 11.68 15.22 5.94
CA LYS A 185 12.93 14.49 6.17
C LYS A 185 12.87 13.07 5.61
N LEU A 186 11.79 12.35 5.89
CA LEU A 186 11.58 11.00 5.36
C LEU A 186 11.53 10.96 3.83
N GLN A 187 11.00 12.00 3.20
CA GLN A 187 11.08 12.17 1.74
C GLN A 187 12.52 12.40 1.28
N ASP A 188 13.26 13.30 1.94
CA ASP A 188 14.65 13.61 1.60
C ASP A 188 15.59 12.41 1.77
N GLU A 189 15.28 11.51 2.70
CA GLU A 189 15.96 10.24 2.92
C GLU A 189 15.59 9.16 1.88
N GLY A 190 14.63 9.43 0.99
CA GLY A 190 14.14 8.48 -0.02
C GLY A 190 13.28 7.35 0.56
N LEU A 191 12.88 7.44 1.83
CA LEU A 191 12.02 6.45 2.49
C LEU A 191 10.56 6.63 2.10
N LEU A 192 10.13 7.88 1.98
CA LEU A 192 8.86 8.25 1.38
C LEU A 192 9.11 8.78 -0.02
N SER A 193 8.19 8.52 -0.95
CA SER A 193 8.34 9.11 -2.28
C SER A 193 8.25 10.64 -2.17
N THR A 194 9.23 11.32 -2.76
CA THR A 194 9.29 12.80 -2.86
C THR A 194 8.27 13.36 -3.85
N GLN A 195 7.45 12.52 -4.48
CA GLN A 195 6.86 12.86 -5.76
C GLN A 195 5.83 13.99 -5.65
N GLY A 196 6.25 15.16 -6.12
CA GLY A 196 5.35 16.03 -6.85
C GLY A 196 4.75 15.27 -8.04
N PHE A 197 3.51 15.62 -8.35
CA PHE A 197 2.89 15.57 -9.69
C PHE A 197 3.75 14.93 -10.80
N ILE A 198 3.81 13.61 -10.86
CA ILE A 198 4.22 12.88 -12.07
C ILE A 198 3.03 12.01 -12.44
N GLU A 199 2.43 12.30 -13.60
CA GLU A 199 1.46 11.43 -14.30
C GLU A 199 0.06 11.27 -13.67
N GLY A 200 -0.43 12.27 -12.92
CA GLY A 200 -1.84 12.37 -12.53
C GLY A 200 -2.38 11.22 -11.67
N LYS A 201 -1.50 10.50 -10.99
CA LYS A 201 -1.86 9.63 -9.86
C LYS A 201 -1.96 10.48 -8.59
N ILE A 202 -3.10 10.42 -7.91
CA ILE A 202 -3.29 11.03 -6.59
C ILE A 202 -2.41 10.23 -5.62
N LEU A 203 -1.36 10.90 -5.15
CA LEU A 203 -0.20 10.40 -4.41
C LEU A 203 -0.57 9.72 -3.09
N PRO A 204 0.37 8.96 -2.46
CA PRO A 204 0.21 8.60 -1.06
C PRO A 204 0.08 9.88 -0.24
N ASN A 205 -1.12 10.09 0.28
CA ASN A 205 -1.51 11.35 0.88
C ASN A 205 -1.46 11.14 2.39
N PHE A 206 -0.35 11.52 2.98
CA PHE A 206 -0.31 11.73 4.41
C PHE A 206 -0.98 13.06 4.72
N GLU A 207 -2.03 13.01 5.53
CA GLU A 207 -2.69 14.20 6.04
C GLU A 207 -2.53 14.27 7.55
N PHE A 208 -2.05 15.40 8.05
CA PHE A 208 -2.11 15.66 9.48
C PHE A 208 -3.50 16.17 9.88
N VAL A 209 -4.17 15.40 10.72
CA VAL A 209 -5.47 15.74 11.30
C VAL A 209 -5.23 16.31 12.70
N PRO A 210 -5.47 17.62 12.94
CA PRO A 210 -5.21 18.28 14.23
C PRO A 210 -6.29 17.95 15.29
N GLN A 211 -6.72 16.69 15.32
CA GLN A 211 -7.74 16.12 16.19
C GLN A 211 -7.27 14.75 16.69
N PHE A 212 -7.94 14.22 17.69
CA PHE A 212 -7.65 12.90 18.26
C PHE A 212 -8.42 11.83 17.48
N GLY A 213 -7.75 10.75 17.06
CA GLY A 213 -8.38 9.63 16.35
C GLY A 213 -8.91 8.56 17.30
N SER A 214 -10.14 8.09 17.08
CA SER A 214 -10.70 6.86 17.65
C SER A 214 -11.00 5.87 16.53
N LEU A 215 -10.44 4.67 16.58
CA LEU A 215 -10.69 3.61 15.61
C LEU A 215 -11.59 2.55 16.24
N ARG A 216 -12.76 2.32 15.65
CA ARG A 216 -13.70 1.27 16.07
C ARG A 216 -13.43 -0.02 15.28
N PRO A 217 -13.78 -1.22 15.81
CA PRO A 217 -13.64 -2.45 15.07
C PRO A 217 -14.43 -2.42 13.74
N GLY A 218 -13.73 -2.57 12.62
CA GLY A 218 -14.34 -2.58 11.28
C GLY A 218 -14.84 -1.24 10.74
N ASP A 219 -14.51 -0.13 11.40
CA ASP A 219 -14.86 1.23 10.96
C ASP A 219 -13.58 2.01 10.57
N ARG A 220 -13.77 3.20 10.02
CA ARG A 220 -12.68 4.17 9.83
C ARG A 220 -12.31 4.88 11.12
N ALA A 221 -11.12 5.46 11.18
CA ALA A 221 -10.76 6.34 12.29
C ALA A 221 -11.61 7.62 12.27
N LEU A 222 -12.17 7.96 13.43
CA LEU A 222 -13.02 9.13 13.61
C LEU A 222 -12.28 10.23 14.38
N PRO A 223 -12.32 11.48 13.93
CA PRO A 223 -11.65 12.58 14.60
C PRO A 223 -12.50 13.20 15.72
N PHE A 224 -11.84 13.59 16.82
CA PHE A 224 -12.45 14.25 17.97
C PHE A 224 -11.62 15.46 18.40
N SER A 225 -12.28 16.54 18.84
CA SER A 225 -11.61 17.77 19.28
C SER A 225 -10.85 17.66 20.61
N THR A 226 -11.13 16.64 21.43
CA THR A 226 -10.47 16.43 22.74
C THR A 226 -10.13 14.96 22.96
N LEU A 227 -9.06 14.69 23.70
CA LEU A 227 -8.65 13.31 24.01
C LEU A 227 -9.71 12.59 24.85
N LYS A 228 -10.35 13.32 25.76
CA LYS A 228 -11.45 12.78 26.59
C LYS A 228 -12.63 12.30 25.74
N ALA A 229 -13.00 13.04 24.68
CA ALA A 229 -14.08 12.64 23.78
C ALA A 229 -13.70 11.41 22.94
N ALA A 230 -12.47 11.38 22.41
CA ALA A 230 -11.96 10.22 21.68
C ALA A 230 -11.93 8.96 22.57
N LYS A 231 -11.43 9.07 23.81
CA LYS A 231 -11.40 7.96 24.78
C LYS A 231 -12.80 7.45 25.08
N LYS A 232 -13.75 8.36 25.34
CA LYS A 232 -15.16 7.99 25.56
C LYS A 232 -15.75 7.24 24.37
N ASP A 233 -15.43 7.63 23.13
CA ASP A 233 -15.87 6.92 21.94
C ASP A 233 -15.24 5.53 21.83
N ALA A 234 -13.91 5.43 21.98
CA ALA A 234 -13.19 4.16 21.99
C ALA A 234 -13.73 3.20 23.05
N ASP A 235 -13.90 3.65 24.30
CA ASP A 235 -14.44 2.84 25.39
C ASP A 235 -15.87 2.35 25.09
N LYS A 236 -16.72 3.21 24.51
CA LYS A 236 -18.11 2.89 24.19
C LYS A 236 -18.22 1.81 23.10
N TYR A 237 -17.32 1.83 22.12
CA TYR A 237 -17.38 0.97 20.94
C TYR A 237 -16.31 -0.12 20.91
N ASN A 238 -15.64 -0.37 22.04
CA ASN A 238 -14.50 -1.28 22.14
C ASN A 238 -13.42 -0.99 21.06
N GLY A 239 -13.21 0.31 20.81
CA GLY A 239 -12.22 0.84 19.88
C GLY A 239 -10.89 1.16 20.57
N LYS A 240 -10.01 1.84 19.84
CA LYS A 240 -8.70 2.28 20.31
C LYS A 240 -8.41 3.71 19.90
N ILE A 241 -7.63 4.42 20.72
CA ILE A 241 -7.05 5.71 20.32
C ILE A 241 -5.87 5.41 19.39
N VAL A 242 -5.80 6.09 18.25
CA VAL A 242 -4.77 5.84 17.24
C VAL A 242 -3.93 7.07 16.97
N GLY A 243 -2.65 6.86 16.64
CA GLY A 243 -1.74 7.90 16.15
C GLY A 243 -1.84 8.11 14.64
N GLY A 244 -2.29 7.10 13.91
CA GLY A 244 -2.55 7.16 12.48
C GLY A 244 -3.63 6.17 12.03
N TYR A 245 -4.03 6.28 10.78
CA TYR A 245 -4.96 5.36 10.12
C TYR A 245 -4.73 5.38 8.62
N THR A 246 -4.65 4.20 8.01
CA THR A 246 -4.44 4.03 6.57
C THR A 246 -5.66 3.36 5.92
N GLU A 247 -6.16 3.95 4.84
CA GLU A 247 -7.18 3.39 3.97
C GLU A 247 -6.71 3.47 2.51
N GLY A 248 -6.45 2.30 1.90
CA GLY A 248 -5.87 2.24 0.56
C GLY A 248 -4.46 2.85 0.53
N ASN A 249 -4.30 3.96 -0.20
CA ASN A 249 -3.06 4.72 -0.33
C ASN A 249 -3.10 6.06 0.43
N TYR A 250 -4.09 6.28 1.28
CA TYR A 250 -4.25 7.51 2.04
C TYR A 250 -4.06 7.23 3.52
N SER A 251 -3.25 8.06 4.19
CA SER A 251 -2.97 7.90 5.63
C SER A 251 -3.26 9.20 6.36
N GLN A 252 -3.99 9.11 7.46
CA GLN A 252 -4.20 10.20 8.39
C GLN A 252 -3.27 10.03 9.57
N ILE A 253 -2.59 11.11 9.96
CA ILE A 253 -1.81 11.17 11.19
C ILE A 253 -2.52 12.10 12.16
N PHE A 254 -2.91 11.57 13.31
CA PHE A 254 -3.68 12.28 14.33
C PHE A 254 -2.78 12.95 15.35
N LEU A 255 -3.37 13.88 16.12
CA LEU A 255 -2.67 14.69 17.11
C LEU A 255 -1.93 13.87 18.20
N THR A 256 -2.42 12.68 18.51
CA THR A 256 -1.81 11.71 19.43
C THR A 256 -0.40 11.26 19.03
N ALA A 257 -0.04 11.32 17.75
CA ALA A 257 1.32 11.01 17.29
C ALA A 257 2.35 12.06 17.75
N ALA A 258 1.91 13.24 18.19
CA ALA A 258 2.76 14.34 18.64
C ALA A 258 3.04 14.34 20.15
N ALA A 259 3.04 13.17 20.78
CA ALA A 259 3.30 12.99 22.20
C ALA A 259 4.53 12.09 22.42
N PRO A 260 5.29 12.29 23.50
CA PRO A 260 6.25 11.28 23.92
C PRO A 260 5.47 10.03 24.37
N THR A 261 6.01 8.86 24.08
CA THR A 261 5.38 7.60 24.49
C THR A 261 6.42 6.50 24.60
N TYR A 262 6.01 5.32 25.05
CA TYR A 262 6.85 4.14 24.97
C TYR A 262 6.50 3.37 23.71
N ILE A 263 7.46 3.21 22.81
CA ILE A 263 7.31 2.38 21.61
C ILE A 263 8.13 1.10 21.82
N PRO A 264 7.48 -0.07 21.85
CA PRO A 264 8.17 -1.35 21.95
C PRO A 264 9.25 -1.50 20.87
N GLY A 265 10.51 -1.69 21.29
CA GLY A 265 11.68 -1.75 20.39
C GLY A 265 12.49 -0.44 20.30
N LEU A 266 11.89 0.72 20.59
CA LEU A 266 12.61 2.01 20.68
C LEU A 266 12.75 2.53 22.11
N GLY A 267 11.92 2.05 23.04
CA GLY A 267 11.86 2.57 24.40
C GLY A 267 11.03 3.84 24.50
N TYR A 268 11.37 4.72 25.44
CA TYR A 268 10.67 6.00 25.61
C TYR A 268 11.13 7.00 24.53
N THR A 269 10.19 7.51 23.75
CA THR A 269 10.43 8.37 22.60
C THR A 269 10.10 9.81 22.88
N THR A 270 10.77 10.72 22.17
CA THR A 270 10.36 12.13 22.07
C THR A 270 9.14 12.26 21.13
N PRO A 271 8.39 13.38 21.16
CA PRO A 271 7.34 13.65 20.18
C PRO A 271 7.80 13.49 18.72
N GLN A 272 9.05 13.89 18.43
CA GLN A 272 9.64 13.77 17.09
C GLN A 272 9.78 12.30 16.67
N GLN A 273 10.34 11.47 17.55
CA GLN A 273 10.48 10.03 17.29
C GLN A 273 9.13 9.35 17.17
N THR A 274 8.14 9.70 18.00
CA THR A 274 6.78 9.16 17.90
C THR A 274 6.12 9.55 16.59
N MET A 275 6.22 10.81 16.17
CA MET A 275 5.68 11.30 14.91
C MET A 275 6.28 10.56 13.72
N ARG A 276 7.62 10.45 13.69
CA ARG A 276 8.34 9.73 12.64
C ARG A 276 7.92 8.25 12.59
N PHE A 277 7.84 7.60 13.74
CA PHE A 277 7.39 6.21 13.83
C PHE A 277 5.96 6.06 13.29
N ALA A 278 5.03 6.94 13.67
CA ALA A 278 3.65 6.88 13.18
C ALA A 278 3.59 7.04 11.64
N ILE A 279 4.34 7.97 11.07
CA ILE A 279 4.40 8.14 9.60
C ILE A 279 4.93 6.87 8.92
N LEU A 280 6.03 6.31 9.42
CA LEU A 280 6.62 5.09 8.88
C LEU A 280 5.72 3.87 9.07
N HIS A 281 5.00 3.78 10.18
CA HIS A 281 4.04 2.71 10.46
C HIS A 281 2.92 2.73 9.41
N GLU A 282 2.28 3.87 9.21
CA GLU A 282 1.24 4.01 8.19
C GLU A 282 1.79 3.79 6.77
N TRP A 283 3.05 4.19 6.52
CA TRP A 283 3.72 3.88 5.26
C TRP A 283 3.93 2.37 5.05
N GLY A 284 4.27 1.65 6.12
CA GLY A 284 4.36 0.19 6.13
C GLY A 284 3.02 -0.45 5.71
N HIS A 285 1.90 0.07 6.22
CA HIS A 285 0.56 -0.35 5.79
C HIS A 285 0.33 -0.13 4.29
N GLN A 286 0.75 1.03 3.75
CA GLN A 286 0.62 1.34 2.31
C GLN A 286 1.51 0.46 1.42
N GLN A 287 2.77 0.26 1.79
CA GLN A 287 3.75 -0.50 1.00
C GLN A 287 3.40 -1.98 0.88
N GLN A 288 2.85 -2.57 1.94
CA GLN A 288 2.42 -3.96 1.96
C GLN A 288 1.02 -4.15 1.35
N GLY A 289 0.51 -3.13 0.64
CA GLY A 289 -0.81 -2.54 0.85
C GLY A 289 -1.87 -3.42 1.50
N GLY A 290 -1.99 -3.26 2.81
CA GLY A 290 -3.02 -3.91 3.62
C GLY A 290 -2.84 -5.42 3.82
N GLN A 291 -1.75 -6.05 3.36
CA GLN A 291 -1.44 -7.45 3.69
C GLN A 291 -0.77 -7.63 5.05
N CYS A 292 -0.79 -6.59 5.89
CA CYS A 292 -0.74 -6.77 7.33
C CYS A 292 -2.00 -7.52 7.79
N ARG A 293 -2.06 -8.82 7.47
CA ARG A 293 -3.30 -9.60 7.44
C ARG A 293 -3.94 -9.71 8.82
N ASP A 294 -3.18 -9.67 9.91
CA ASP A 294 -3.73 -9.85 11.25
C ASP A 294 -2.99 -9.13 12.41
N SER A 295 -2.08 -8.18 12.16
CA SER A 295 -1.53 -7.38 13.26
C SER A 295 -0.84 -6.09 12.80
N GLU A 296 -0.96 -5.04 13.60
CA GLU A 296 -0.16 -3.80 13.52
C GLU A 296 1.36 -4.08 13.52
N CYS A 297 1.78 -5.30 13.88
CA CYS A 297 3.17 -5.68 14.09
C CYS A 297 4.05 -5.58 12.83
N CYS A 298 3.50 -5.84 11.64
CA CYS A 298 4.28 -5.73 10.40
C CYS A 298 4.55 -4.27 10.02
N ALA A 299 3.60 -3.38 10.26
CA ALA A 299 3.79 -1.94 10.13
C ALA A 299 4.74 -1.40 11.21
N ASP A 300 4.63 -1.89 12.45
CA ASP A 300 5.57 -1.59 13.53
C ASP A 300 7.00 -2.04 13.18
N SER A 301 7.17 -3.27 12.67
CA SER A 301 8.48 -3.80 12.28
C SER A 301 9.10 -2.97 11.17
N TYR A 302 8.32 -2.64 10.14
CA TYR A 302 8.74 -1.75 9.08
C TYR A 302 9.19 -0.39 9.64
N ALA A 303 8.39 0.21 10.53
CA ALA A 303 8.76 1.48 11.14
C ALA A 303 10.07 1.37 11.95
N LEU A 304 10.21 0.35 12.80
CA LEU A 304 11.41 0.12 13.61
C LEU A 304 12.68 -0.01 12.76
N GLU A 305 12.62 -0.76 11.65
CA GLU A 305 13.74 -0.94 10.72
C GLU A 305 14.21 0.37 10.08
N HIS A 306 13.29 1.33 9.88
CA HIS A 306 13.54 2.58 9.16
C HIS A 306 13.66 3.82 10.08
N MET A 307 13.59 3.64 11.40
CA MET A 307 13.74 4.72 12.38
C MET A 307 15.19 5.21 12.55
N GLY A 308 16.17 4.60 11.87
CA GLY A 308 17.56 5.08 11.84
C GLY A 308 18.32 4.91 13.16
N GLY A 309 17.79 4.13 14.10
CA GLY A 309 18.50 3.75 15.32
C GLY A 309 19.63 2.78 14.97
N LYS A 310 20.87 3.12 15.33
CA LYS A 310 22.00 2.20 15.22
C LYS A 310 21.66 0.91 15.98
N LYS A 311 21.66 -0.23 15.29
CA LYS A 311 21.76 -1.55 15.92
C LYS A 311 23.08 -1.66 16.66
#